data_AF-A0AAW1JXE1-F1
#
_entry.id   AF-A0AAW1JXE1-F1
#
_cell.length_a   1.000
_cell.length_b   1.000
_cell.length_c   1.000
_cell.angle_alpha   90.00
_cell.angle_beta   90.00
_cell.angle_gamma   90.00
#
_symmetry.space_group_name_H-M   'P 1'
#
loop_
_entity.id
_entity.type
_entity.pdbx_description
1 polymer ?
#
loop_
_entity_poly.entity_id
_entity_poly.type
_entity_poly.pdbx_seq_one_letter_code
_entity_poly.pdbx_strand_id
1 'polypeptide(L)'
;MDSQFFTENEELLLHIINYFEDTWIGRVDRRMRRRSAIYPKNILNLYSTQNLPRTNNAVEGWHNSFSSLLNVLCPNIWKVIEALKKENDFNKVKIEQYIAGHLPPQKKIYKDIPKRIQTIISEYGNRPVLDYVQGIVHNFQLQLKI
;
A
#
# COMPACT_ATOMS: atom_id res chain seq x y z
N MET A 1 25.24 -12.72 10.73
CA MET A 1 24.26 -12.34 11.77
C MET A 1 25.05 -12.25 13.07
N ASP A 2 26.13 -11.47 13.07
CA ASP A 2 27.22 -11.66 14.04
C ASP A 2 27.38 -10.43 14.94
N SER A 3 26.32 -9.63 15.01
CA SER A 3 26.23 -8.55 15.97
C SER A 3 25.91 -9.17 17.33
N GLN A 4 26.66 -8.76 18.35
CA GLN A 4 26.50 -9.17 19.74
C GLN A 4 25.03 -9.21 20.20
N PHE A 5 24.21 -8.23 19.77
CA PHE A 5 22.77 -8.19 20.05
C PHE A 5 21.99 -9.43 19.60
N PHE A 6 22.28 -9.97 18.41
CA PHE A 6 21.57 -11.13 17.85
C PHE A 6 21.97 -12.43 18.56
N THR A 7 23.23 -12.54 18.97
CA THR A 7 23.74 -13.70 19.71
C THR A 7 23.21 -13.72 21.14
N GLU A 8 23.15 -12.56 21.82
CA GLU A 8 22.66 -12.46 23.19
C GLU A 8 21.14 -12.67 23.31
N ASN A 9 20.38 -12.33 22.25
CA ASN A 9 18.91 -12.41 22.25
C ASN A 9 18.37 -13.52 21.35
N GLU A 10 19.20 -14.53 21.04
CA GLU A 10 18.89 -15.54 20.03
C GLU A 10 17.57 -16.27 20.32
N GLU A 11 17.33 -16.72 21.56
CA GLU A 11 16.09 -17.43 21.91
C GLU A 11 14.82 -16.60 21.69
N LEU A 12 14.85 -15.31 22.06
CA LEU A 12 13.74 -14.39 21.87
C LEU A 12 13.49 -14.12 20.38
N LEU A 13 14.57 -13.86 19.64
CA LEU A 13 14.51 -13.56 18.22
C LEU A 13 14.06 -14.77 17.41
N LEU A 14 14.51 -15.98 17.77
CA LEU A 14 14.05 -17.22 17.16
C LEU A 14 12.55 -17.40 17.28
N HIS A 15 11.94 -17.06 18.42
CA HIS A 15 10.49 -17.15 18.56
C HIS A 15 9.77 -16.20 17.60
N ILE A 16 10.24 -14.96 17.51
CA ILE A 16 9.68 -13.93 16.63
C ILE A 16 9.87 -14.32 15.15
N ILE A 17 11.06 -14.80 14.78
CA ILE A 17 11.38 -15.24 13.42
C ILE A 17 10.49 -16.43 13.05
N ASN A 18 10.38 -17.45 13.90
CA ASN A 18 9.52 -18.61 13.66
C ASN A 18 8.06 -18.19 13.48
N TYR A 19 7.56 -17.29 14.32
CA TYR A 19 6.21 -16.75 14.17
C TYR A 19 6.02 -16.07 12.81
N PHE A 20 6.94 -15.18 12.40
CA PHE A 20 6.86 -14.49 11.12
C PHE A 20 6.96 -15.45 9.93
N GLU A 21 7.86 -16.42 10.00
CA GLU A 21 8.02 -17.42 8.95
C GLU A 21 6.79 -18.30 8.84
N ASP A 22 6.22 -18.81 9.93
CA ASP A 22 5.02 -19.63 9.86
C ASP A 22 3.79 -18.84 9.40
N THR A 23 3.67 -17.59 9.85
CA THR A 23 2.47 -16.80 9.62
C THR A 23 2.43 -16.23 8.20
N TRP A 24 3.56 -15.71 7.69
CA TRP A 24 3.56 -14.85 6.49
C TRP A 24 4.48 -15.30 5.34
N ILE A 25 5.58 -16.01 5.62
CA ILE A 25 6.64 -16.28 4.61
C ILE A 25 6.65 -17.75 4.15
N GLY A 26 6.51 -18.67 5.08
CA GLY A 26 6.66 -20.12 4.95
C GLY A 26 8.07 -20.60 5.31
N ARG A 27 8.19 -21.63 6.17
CA ARG A 27 9.49 -22.20 6.59
C ARG A 27 10.14 -23.08 5.52
N VAL A 28 11.46 -23.00 5.41
CA VAL A 28 12.25 -23.88 4.55
C VAL A 28 12.54 -25.20 5.28
N ASP A 29 12.14 -26.31 4.69
CA ASP A 29 12.46 -27.65 5.19
C ASP A 29 13.91 -28.02 4.88
N ARG A 30 14.46 -29.05 5.53
CA ARG A 30 15.82 -29.59 5.33
C ARG A 30 16.14 -29.93 3.87
N ARG A 31 15.11 -30.16 3.04
CA ARG A 31 15.21 -30.40 1.60
C ARG A 31 15.14 -29.13 0.74
N MET A 32 15.34 -27.96 1.34
CA MET A 32 15.24 -26.64 0.69
C MET A 32 13.87 -26.34 0.06
N ARG A 33 12.81 -27.01 0.53
CA ARG A 33 11.43 -26.76 0.09
C ARG A 33 10.73 -25.83 1.06
N ARG A 34 10.13 -24.75 0.57
CA ARG A 34 9.37 -23.82 1.40
C ARG A 34 7.95 -24.36 1.64
N ARG A 35 7.59 -24.59 2.91
CA ARG A 35 6.22 -24.89 3.32
C ARG A 35 5.34 -23.66 3.14
N SER A 36 4.05 -23.85 2.89
CA SER A 36 3.10 -22.72 2.84
C SER A 36 2.98 -22.06 4.21
N ALA A 37 2.91 -20.73 4.22
CA ALA A 37 2.55 -19.97 5.41
C ALA A 37 1.06 -20.16 5.75
N ILE A 38 0.67 -19.81 6.98
CA ILE A 38 -0.74 -19.74 7.43
C ILE A 38 -1.52 -18.77 6.55
N TYR A 39 -0.92 -17.61 6.27
CA TYR A 39 -1.48 -16.60 5.38
C TYR A 39 -0.59 -16.48 4.13
N PRO A 40 -0.76 -17.37 3.15
CA PRO A 40 0.08 -17.39 1.96
C PRO A 40 -0.07 -16.11 1.15
N LYS A 41 0.97 -15.78 0.39
CA LYS A 41 1.04 -14.50 -0.32
C LYS A 41 -0.20 -14.26 -1.20
N ASN A 42 -0.76 -15.30 -1.82
CA ASN A 42 -1.91 -15.21 -2.72
C ASN A 42 -3.21 -14.70 -2.10
N ILE A 43 -3.39 -14.78 -0.78
CA ILE A 43 -4.57 -14.20 -0.11
C ILE A 43 -4.33 -12.76 0.36
N LEU A 44 -3.08 -12.28 0.32
CA LEU A 44 -2.79 -10.90 0.65
C LEU A 44 -3.24 -10.01 -0.50
N ASN A 45 -4.00 -8.96 -0.18
CA ASN A 45 -4.48 -7.97 -1.14
C ASN A 45 -3.35 -7.37 -2.01
N LEU A 46 -2.10 -7.42 -1.56
CA LEU A 46 -0.93 -6.93 -2.27
C LEU A 46 -0.39 -7.88 -3.36
N TYR A 47 -0.75 -9.17 -3.35
CA TYR A 47 -0.14 -10.14 -4.26
C TYR A 47 -0.74 -10.14 -5.65
N SER A 48 -2.04 -9.86 -5.75
CA SER A 48 -2.79 -9.93 -7.01
C SER A 48 -3.02 -8.54 -7.65
N THR A 49 -2.45 -7.46 -7.11
CA THR A 49 -2.68 -6.11 -7.65
C THR A 49 -1.85 -5.90 -8.92
N GLN A 50 -2.41 -6.37 -10.03
CA GLN A 50 -2.06 -5.94 -11.36
C GLN A 50 -2.34 -4.43 -11.49
N ASN A 51 -1.35 -3.59 -11.16
CA ASN A 51 -1.39 -2.13 -11.33
C ASN A 51 -2.56 -1.39 -10.64
N LEU A 52 -3.28 -2.02 -9.73
CA LEU A 52 -4.32 -1.35 -8.93
C LEU A 52 -3.70 -0.55 -7.77
N PRO A 53 -4.38 0.52 -7.30
CA PRO A 53 -3.97 1.23 -6.10
C PRO A 53 -3.72 0.29 -4.92
N ARG A 54 -2.58 0.45 -4.25
CA ARG A 54 -2.13 -0.42 -3.15
C ARG A 54 -3.04 -0.37 -1.91
N THR A 55 -3.77 0.73 -1.75
CA THR A 55 -4.63 1.01 -0.60
C THR A 55 -5.97 1.56 -1.05
N ASN A 56 -6.94 1.55 -0.13
CA ASN A 56 -8.26 2.15 -0.26
C ASN A 56 -8.26 3.69 -0.10
N ASN A 57 -7.10 4.38 -0.13
CA ASN A 57 -6.99 5.83 0.09
C ASN A 57 -7.95 6.66 -0.78
N ALA A 58 -8.23 6.22 -2.01
CA ALA A 58 -9.17 6.90 -2.88
C ALA A 58 -10.62 6.83 -2.33
N VAL A 59 -11.01 5.67 -1.81
CA VAL A 59 -12.32 5.46 -1.18
C VAL A 59 -12.40 6.23 0.14
N GLU A 60 -11.36 6.18 0.96
CA GLU A 60 -11.28 6.95 2.21
C GLU A 60 -11.31 8.46 1.95
N GLY A 61 -10.58 8.93 0.94
CA GLY A 61 -10.60 10.32 0.52
C GLY A 61 -11.97 10.76 0.03
N TRP A 62 -12.69 9.88 -0.69
CA TRP A 62 -14.06 10.14 -1.10
C TRP A 62 -15.01 10.19 0.10
N HIS A 63 -14.97 9.20 1.00
CA HIS A 63 -15.77 9.20 2.23
C HIS A 63 -15.53 10.44 3.09
N ASN A 64 -14.28 10.85 3.27
CA ASN A 64 -13.93 12.05 4.03
C ASN A 64 -14.48 13.32 3.37
N SER A 65 -14.35 13.43 2.04
CA SER A 65 -14.89 14.57 1.28
C SER A 65 -16.42 14.61 1.34
N PHE A 66 -17.08 13.46 1.19
CA PHE A 66 -18.53 13.34 1.25
C PHE A 66 -19.07 13.62 2.67
N SER A 67 -18.39 13.13 3.71
CA SER A 67 -18.71 13.45 5.10
C SER A 67 -18.57 14.94 5.39
N SER A 68 -17.51 15.58 4.86
CA SER A 68 -17.34 17.03 4.93
C SER A 68 -18.46 17.78 4.19
N LEU A 69 -18.93 17.28 3.05
CA LEU A 69 -20.04 17.87 2.29
C LEU A 69 -21.38 17.74 3.03
N LEU A 70 -21.59 16.64 3.76
CA LEU A 70 -22.75 16.47 4.64
C LEU A 70 -22.70 17.40 5.86
N ASN A 71 -21.50 17.65 6.41
CA ASN A 71 -21.24 18.52 7.56
C ASN A 71 -22.14 18.25 8.79
N VAL A 72 -22.51 16.98 9.00
CA VAL A 72 -23.40 16.54 10.08
C VAL A 72 -22.98 15.14 10.53
N LEU A 73 -22.98 14.90 11.85
CA LEU A 73 -22.61 13.61 12.43
C LEU A 73 -23.63 12.49 12.11
N CYS A 74 -24.93 12.79 12.17
CA CYS A 74 -26.02 11.87 11.87
C CYS A 74 -27.04 12.52 10.92
N PRO A 75 -26.82 12.50 9.60
CA PRO A 75 -27.72 13.10 8.63
C PRO A 75 -29.00 12.27 8.48
N ASN A 76 -30.14 12.94 8.33
CA ASN A 76 -31.37 12.27 7.88
C ASN A 76 -31.31 11.95 6.39
N ILE A 77 -32.20 11.07 5.92
CA ILE A 77 -32.21 10.60 4.53
C ILE A 77 -32.30 11.75 3.49
N TRP A 78 -33.06 12.82 3.80
CA TRP A 78 -33.20 13.96 2.90
C TRP A 78 -31.89 14.73 2.73
N LYS A 79 -31.15 14.96 3.82
CA LYS A 79 -29.81 15.57 3.76
C LYS A 79 -28.83 14.72 2.95
N VAL A 80 -28.91 13.39 3.08
CA VAL A 80 -28.10 12.47 2.28
C VAL A 80 -28.43 12.57 0.80
N ILE A 81 -29.72 12.60 0.43
CA ILE A 81 -30.15 12.76 -0.97
C ILE A 81 -29.63 14.07 -1.56
N GLU A 82 -29.76 15.18 -0.84
CA GLU A 82 -29.27 16.48 -1.32
C GLU A 82 -27.74 16.52 -1.45
N ALA A 83 -27.03 15.86 -0.54
CA ALA A 83 -25.58 15.71 -0.63
C ALA A 83 -25.16 14.87 -1.85
N LEU A 84 -25.87 13.78 -2.13
CA LEU A 84 -25.62 12.93 -3.30
C LEU A 84 -25.87 13.69 -4.61
N LYS A 85 -26.92 14.53 -4.69
CA LYS A 85 -27.16 15.38 -5.86
C LYS A 85 -25.99 16.34 -6.10
N LYS A 86 -25.50 17.02 -5.05
CA LYS A 86 -24.34 17.91 -5.13
C LYS A 86 -23.08 17.17 -5.59
N GLU A 87 -22.80 16.02 -4.99
CA GLU A 87 -21.67 15.17 -5.37
C GLU A 87 -21.73 14.74 -6.84
N ASN A 88 -22.92 14.37 -7.31
CA ASN A 88 -23.15 14.04 -8.71
C ASN A 88 -22.88 15.23 -9.65
N ASP A 89 -23.31 16.44 -9.28
CA ASP A 89 -23.06 17.64 -10.09
C ASP A 89 -21.58 18.01 -10.12
N PHE A 90 -20.85 17.87 -8.99
CA PHE A 90 -19.39 18.01 -8.98
C PHE A 90 -18.71 16.99 -9.89
N ASN A 91 -19.17 15.73 -9.89
CA ASN A 91 -18.59 14.69 -10.71
C ASN A 91 -18.87 14.88 -12.21
N LYS A 92 -20.05 15.40 -12.58
CA LYS A 92 -20.31 15.82 -13.97
C LYS A 92 -19.31 16.87 -14.45
N VAL A 93 -19.05 17.90 -13.64
CA VAL A 93 -18.06 18.93 -13.99
C VAL A 93 -16.66 18.31 -14.18
N LYS A 94 -16.24 17.40 -13.30
CA LYS A 94 -14.96 16.68 -13.45
C LYS A 94 -14.91 15.84 -14.72
N ILE A 95 -16.02 15.18 -15.09
CA ILE A 95 -16.13 14.39 -16.32
C ILE A 95 -16.01 15.30 -17.54
N GLU A 96 -16.73 16.42 -17.60
CA GLU A 96 -16.64 17.38 -18.70
C GLU A 96 -15.23 17.97 -18.83
N GLN A 97 -14.58 18.30 -17.71
CA GLN A 97 -13.17 18.72 -17.70
C GLN A 97 -12.26 17.64 -18.29
N TYR A 98 -12.47 16.38 -17.90
CA TYR A 98 -11.70 15.26 -18.42
C TYR A 98 -11.93 15.05 -19.94
N ILE A 99 -13.19 15.14 -20.40
CA ILE A 99 -13.55 15.08 -21.83
C ILE A 99 -12.88 16.23 -22.61
N ALA A 100 -12.82 17.43 -22.03
CA ALA A 100 -12.10 18.57 -22.57
C ALA A 100 -10.55 18.42 -22.53
N GLY A 101 -10.03 17.31 -22.02
CA GLY A 101 -8.59 17.01 -21.96
C GLY A 101 -7.89 17.56 -20.71
N HIS A 102 -8.62 18.14 -19.75
CA HIS A 102 -8.04 18.55 -18.48
C HIS A 102 -7.83 17.35 -17.56
N LEU A 103 -6.57 16.99 -17.34
CA LEU A 103 -6.20 15.97 -16.37
C LEU A 103 -6.17 16.56 -14.96
N PRO A 104 -6.69 15.84 -13.94
CA PRO A 104 -6.61 16.30 -12.57
C PRO A 104 -5.13 16.45 -12.14
N PRO A 105 -4.77 17.54 -11.44
CA PRO A 105 -3.40 17.76 -11.00
C PRO A 105 -3.03 16.71 -9.96
N GLN A 106 -2.09 15.84 -10.30
CA GLN A 106 -1.52 14.86 -9.38
C GLN A 106 -0.09 15.28 -9.05
N LYS A 107 0.25 15.34 -7.76
CA LYS A 107 1.61 15.69 -7.31
C LYS A 107 2.61 14.72 -7.91
N LYS A 108 3.74 15.26 -8.43
CA LYS A 108 4.81 14.47 -9.08
C LYS A 108 5.26 13.28 -8.24
N ILE A 109 5.37 13.46 -6.92
CA ILE A 109 5.75 12.42 -5.96
C ILE A 109 4.89 11.15 -6.10
N TYR A 110 3.56 11.30 -6.23
CA TYR A 110 2.64 10.16 -6.36
C TYR A 110 2.68 9.50 -7.74
N LYS A 111 3.28 10.15 -8.75
CA LYS A 111 3.54 9.57 -10.08
C LYS A 111 4.88 8.86 -10.14
N ASP A 112 5.91 9.45 -9.54
CA ASP A 112 7.29 9.04 -9.73
C ASP A 112 7.70 7.92 -8.77
N ILE A 113 7.23 7.94 -7.52
CA ILE A 113 7.56 6.90 -6.53
C ILE A 113 7.10 5.51 -7.00
N PRO A 114 5.84 5.31 -7.44
CA PRO A 114 5.41 3.99 -7.91
C PRO A 114 6.26 3.48 -9.08
N LYS A 115 6.63 4.35 -10.03
CA LYS A 115 7.50 3.99 -11.17
C LYS A 115 8.90 3.56 -10.72
N ARG A 116 9.50 4.29 -9.77
CA ARG A 116 10.82 3.92 -9.20
C ARG A 116 10.75 2.60 -8.46
N ILE A 117 9.71 2.39 -7.65
CA ILE A 117 9.49 1.13 -6.94
C ILE A 117 9.30 -0.03 -7.94
N GLN A 118 8.51 0.15 -8.99
CA GLN A 118 8.35 -0.87 -10.04
C GLN A 118 9.67 -1.21 -10.73
N THR A 119 10.50 -0.20 -11.00
CA THR A 119 11.84 -0.41 -11.58
C THR A 119 12.70 -1.26 -10.65
N ILE A 120 12.76 -0.93 -9.36
CA ILE A 120 13.52 -1.72 -8.37
C ILE A 120 12.98 -3.16 -8.27
N ILE A 121 11.66 -3.34 -8.25
CA ILE A 121 11.02 -4.66 -8.19
C ILE A 121 11.39 -5.50 -9.43
N SER A 122 11.48 -4.89 -10.61
CA SER A 122 11.84 -5.59 -11.85
C SER A 122 13.27 -6.16 -11.85
N GLU A 123 14.15 -5.61 -11.01
CA GLU A 123 15.52 -6.06 -10.80
C GLU A 123 15.67 -7.08 -9.66
N TYR A 124 14.55 -7.57 -9.10
CA TYR A 124 14.59 -8.54 -8.01
C TYR A 124 15.36 -9.81 -8.43
N GLY A 125 16.39 -10.16 -7.66
CA GLY A 125 17.29 -11.29 -7.96
C GLY A 125 18.50 -10.97 -8.84
N ASN A 126 18.50 -9.83 -9.53
CA ASN A 126 19.62 -9.38 -10.40
C ASN A 126 20.57 -8.40 -9.72
N ARG A 127 20.35 -8.11 -8.43
CA ARG A 127 21.16 -7.18 -7.63
C ARG A 127 21.38 -7.74 -6.21
N PRO A 128 22.42 -7.30 -5.50
CA PRO A 128 22.62 -7.65 -4.10
C PRO A 128 21.37 -7.34 -3.26
N VAL A 129 21.01 -8.27 -2.37
CA VAL A 129 19.78 -8.18 -1.56
C VAL A 129 19.76 -6.90 -0.71
N LEU A 130 20.92 -6.51 -0.16
CA LEU A 130 21.03 -5.31 0.64
C LEU A 130 20.71 -4.06 -0.18
N ASP A 131 21.29 -3.95 -1.38
CA ASP A 131 21.04 -2.82 -2.28
C ASP A 131 19.57 -2.78 -2.70
N TYR A 132 18.96 -3.94 -2.98
CA TYR A 132 17.53 -4.04 -3.29
C TYR A 132 16.68 -3.43 -2.16
N VAL A 133 16.92 -3.86 -0.92
CA VAL A 133 16.19 -3.38 0.25
C VAL A 133 16.44 -1.89 0.48
N GLN A 134 17.69 -1.43 0.38
CA GLN A 134 18.03 0.00 0.50
C GLN A 134 17.32 0.85 -0.56
N GLY A 135 17.28 0.39 -1.81
CA GLY A 135 16.55 1.04 -2.89
C GLY A 135 15.07 1.21 -2.58
N ILE A 136 14.43 0.18 -2.01
CA ILE A 136 13.04 0.26 -1.56
C ILE A 136 12.91 1.27 -0.40
N VAL A 137 13.77 1.20 0.61
CA VAL A 137 13.73 2.08 1.80
C VAL A 137 13.83 3.57 1.42
N HIS A 138 14.72 3.93 0.50
CA HIS A 138 14.88 5.31 0.06
C HIS A 138 13.59 5.91 -0.55
N ASN A 139 12.73 5.08 -1.15
CA ASN A 139 11.45 5.54 -1.71
C ASN A 139 10.34 5.71 -0.65
N PHE A 140 10.49 5.08 0.53
CA PHE A 140 9.58 5.25 1.66
C PHE A 140 9.99 6.38 2.60
N GLN A 141 11.29 6.58 2.86
CA GLN A 141 11.78 7.65 3.72
C GLN A 141 11.44 9.05 3.20
N LEU A 142 11.35 9.21 1.87
CA LEU A 142 10.93 10.48 1.26
C LEU A 142 9.45 10.84 1.50
N GLN A 143 8.65 9.94 2.09
CA GLN A 143 7.25 10.19 2.46
C GLN A 143 7.08 10.66 3.92
N LEU A 144 8.11 10.52 4.77
CA LEU A 144 8.07 10.86 6.21
C LEU A 144 8.60 12.27 6.50
N LYS A 145 8.08 13.27 5.77
CA LYS A 145 8.10 14.66 6.27
C LYS A 145 6.75 14.91 6.93
N ILE A 146 6.68 14.58 8.22
CA ILE A 146 5.59 14.99 9.12
C ILE A 146 5.67 16.51 9.29
#